data_AF-A0A9D4MT65-F1
#
_entry.id   AF-A0A9D4MT65-F1
#
_cell.length_a   1.000
_cell.length_b   1.000
_cell.length_c   1.000
_cell.angle_alpha   90.00
_cell.angle_beta   90.00
_cell.angle_gamma   90.00
#
_symmetry.space_group_name_H-M   'P 1'
#
loop_
_entity.id
_entity.type
_entity.pdbx_description
1 polymer ?
#
loop_
_entity_poly.entity_id
_entity_poly.type
_entity_poly.pdbx_seq_one_letter_code
_entity_poly.pdbx_strand_id
1 'polypeptide(L)'
;MADLSTSSHVKGSDEVKDFICSSCEEQANADFYCKTCLKLYCGKCIQLHDKWFKKHSAYGRNDMKEWPVSKQVEEFLLKCQAHKDDKIELLCDDHSQLCCTKCAFNNHRYF
;
A
#
# COMPACT_ATOMS: atom_id res chain seq x y z
N MET A 1 55.11 12.91 7.69
CA MET A 1 54.87 11.46 7.69
C MET A 1 54.01 11.10 8.89
N ALA A 2 52.74 10.81 8.64
CA ALA A 2 51.82 10.00 9.45
C ALA A 2 50.46 10.02 8.74
N ASP A 3 50.04 8.82 8.35
CA ASP A 3 48.77 8.37 7.76
C ASP A 3 47.54 8.83 8.59
N LEU A 4 46.28 8.73 8.17
CA LEU A 4 45.60 7.63 7.51
C LEU A 4 44.16 8.07 7.18
N SER A 5 43.68 7.61 6.03
CA SER A 5 42.32 7.69 5.49
C SER A 5 41.19 7.55 6.52
N THR A 6 40.31 8.56 6.60
CA THR A 6 38.95 8.35 7.14
C THR A 6 38.04 7.97 5.99
N SER A 7 37.87 6.65 5.87
CA SER A 7 36.99 5.94 4.94
C SER A 7 35.59 6.55 4.93
N SER A 8 35.17 6.96 3.73
CA SER A 8 33.79 7.20 3.37
C SER A 8 32.98 5.93 3.66
N HIS A 9 32.18 5.97 4.71
CA HIS A 9 31.15 4.96 4.94
C HIS A 9 29.80 5.58 4.60
N VAL A 10 29.56 5.77 3.30
CA VAL A 10 28.21 5.79 2.74
C VAL A 10 27.69 4.36 2.94
N LYS A 11 27.02 4.11 4.07
CA LYS A 11 26.16 2.94 4.18
C LYS A 11 25.02 3.17 3.21
N GLY A 12 24.94 2.26 2.24
CA GLY A 12 23.99 2.31 1.14
C GLY A 12 22.61 2.68 1.63
N SER A 13 21.97 3.53 0.83
CA SER A 13 20.53 3.71 0.81
C SER A 13 19.88 2.34 0.68
N ASP A 14 19.51 1.75 1.81
CA ASP A 14 18.37 0.84 1.83
C ASP A 14 17.21 1.77 1.51
N GLU A 15 16.72 1.70 0.27
CA GLU A 15 15.48 2.35 -0.14
C GLU A 15 14.36 1.71 0.68
N VAL A 16 14.26 2.13 1.95
CA VAL A 16 13.14 1.84 2.83
C VAL A 16 11.97 2.50 2.12
N LYS A 17 11.27 1.74 1.29
CA LYS A 17 9.98 2.17 0.76
C LYS A 17 9.18 2.63 1.96
N ASP A 18 8.87 3.92 2.00
CA ASP A 18 8.07 4.52 3.06
C ASP A 18 6.65 3.97 2.97
N PHE A 19 6.45 2.77 3.53
CA PHE A 19 5.13 2.17 3.63
C PHE A 19 4.33 2.95 4.64
N ILE A 20 3.13 3.38 4.27
CA ILE A 20 2.27 4.19 5.14
C ILE A 20 1.17 3.32 5.74
N CYS A 21 0.92 3.52 7.04
CA CYS A 21 -0.16 2.86 7.75
C CYS A 21 -1.50 3.24 7.14
N SER A 22 -2.29 2.24 6.73
CA SER A 22 -3.60 2.41 6.09
C SER A 22 -4.71 2.80 7.07
N SER A 23 -4.40 3.01 8.35
CA SER A 23 -5.39 3.26 9.41
C SER A 23 -4.98 4.40 10.36
N CYS A 24 -3.91 5.12 10.04
CA CYS A 24 -3.53 6.35 10.76
C CYS A 24 -3.95 7.58 9.95
N GLU A 25 -4.53 8.56 10.62
CA GLU A 25 -4.73 9.91 10.04
C GLU A 25 -3.37 10.61 9.85
N GLU A 26 -2.42 10.37 10.74
CA GLU A 26 -1.08 10.97 10.76
C GLU A 26 -0.10 10.38 9.73
N GLN A 27 -0.55 9.49 8.84
CA GLN A 27 0.30 8.84 7.81
C GLN A 27 1.61 8.25 8.37
N ALA A 28 1.55 7.61 9.54
CA ALA A 28 2.71 6.99 10.16
C ALA A 28 3.29 5.84 9.33
N ASN A 29 4.60 5.59 9.46
CA ASN A 29 5.27 4.46 8.84
C ASN A 29 4.66 3.13 9.29
N ALA A 30 4.39 2.25 8.32
CA ALA A 30 3.93 0.90 8.52
C ALA A 30 5.12 -0.05 8.68
N ASP A 31 4.97 -1.00 9.59
CA ASP A 31 5.95 -2.03 9.91
C ASP A 31 5.37 -3.44 9.77
N PHE A 32 4.04 -3.53 9.58
CA PHE A 32 3.29 -4.76 9.53
C PHE A 32 2.28 -4.76 8.37
N TYR A 33 2.05 -5.94 7.80
CA TYR A 33 1.05 -6.18 6.77
C TYR A 33 0.13 -7.32 7.20
N CYS A 34 -1.19 -7.10 7.15
CA CYS A 34 -2.16 -8.16 7.37
C CYS A 34 -2.64 -8.74 6.05
N LYS A 35 -2.37 -10.02 5.78
CA LYS A 35 -2.80 -10.68 4.53
C LYS A 35 -4.32 -10.80 4.40
N THR A 36 -5.03 -10.87 5.52
CA THR A 36 -6.48 -11.04 5.50
C THR A 36 -7.18 -9.73 5.17
N CYS A 37 -6.63 -8.62 5.66
CA CYS A 37 -7.17 -7.28 5.41
C CYS A 37 -6.57 -6.60 4.18
N LEU A 38 -5.47 -7.14 3.64
CA LEU A 38 -4.67 -6.52 2.59
C LEU A 38 -4.26 -5.08 2.95
N LYS A 39 -3.91 -4.86 4.23
CA LYS A 39 -3.63 -3.52 4.79
C LYS A 39 -2.30 -3.47 5.53
N LEU A 40 -1.72 -2.27 5.51
CA LEU A 40 -0.47 -1.93 6.17
C LEU A 40 -0.77 -1.23 7.50
N TYR A 41 0.01 -1.58 8.53
CA TYR A 41 -0.19 -1.10 9.89
C TYR A 41 1.15 -0.68 10.51
N CYS A 42 1.13 0.45 11.22
CA CYS A 42 2.20 0.81 12.15
C CYS A 42 2.12 -0.05 13.43
N GLY A 43 3.16 0.02 14.26
CA GLY A 43 3.22 -0.72 15.53
C GLY A 43 2.02 -0.50 16.47
N LYS A 44 1.40 0.68 16.48
CA LYS A 44 0.21 0.95 17.32
C LYS A 44 -1.05 0.29 16.74
N CYS A 45 -1.30 0.50 15.45
CA CYS A 45 -2.51 -0.01 14.80
C CYS A 45 -2.54 -1.54 14.76
N ILE A 46 -1.38 -2.20 14.62
CA ILE A 46 -1.36 -3.67 14.62
C ILE A 46 -1.72 -4.28 15.98
N GLN A 47 -1.37 -3.63 17.10
CA GLN A 47 -1.77 -4.11 18.43
C GLN A 47 -3.28 -4.10 18.61
N LEU A 48 -3.93 -3.01 18.17
CA LEU A 48 -5.38 -2.93 18.20
C LEU A 48 -6.02 -3.94 17.23
N HIS A 49 -5.43 -4.10 16.04
CA HIS A 49 -5.86 -5.06 15.05
C HIS A 49 -5.81 -6.50 15.60
N ASP A 50 -4.68 -6.92 16.16
CA ASP A 50 -4.53 -8.26 16.75
C ASP A 50 -5.53 -8.52 17.88
N LYS A 51 -5.81 -7.48 18.69
CA LYS A 51 -6.77 -7.59 19.79
C LYS A 51 -8.17 -7.97 19.31
N TRP A 52 -8.62 -7.42 18.17
CA TRP A 52 -9.96 -7.65 17.62
C TRP A 52 -10.01 -8.81 16.62
N PHE A 53 -8.94 -9.01 15.86
CA PHE A 53 -8.89 -9.94 14.74
C PHE A 53 -7.88 -11.07 14.99
N LYS A 54 -8.12 -11.85 16.06
CA LYS A 54 -7.24 -12.92 16.54
C LYS A 54 -6.90 -14.03 15.54
N LYS A 55 -7.66 -14.14 14.44
CA LYS A 55 -7.44 -15.12 13.36
C LYS A 55 -6.65 -14.55 12.18
N HIS A 56 -6.33 -13.26 12.20
CA HIS A 56 -5.58 -12.64 11.12
C HIS A 56 -4.08 -12.84 11.33
N SER A 57 -3.36 -13.13 10.26
CA SER A 57 -1.90 -13.20 10.28
C SER A 57 -1.32 -11.87 9.81
N ALA A 58 -0.54 -11.24 10.67
CA ALA A 58 0.24 -10.05 10.34
C ALA A 58 1.73 -10.41 10.19
N TYR A 59 2.34 -9.84 9.17
CA TYR A 59 3.72 -10.09 8.75
C TYR A 59 4.53 -8.82 8.96
N GLY A 60 5.69 -8.92 9.61
CA GLY A 60 6.57 -7.76 9.81
C GLY A 60 7.38 -7.42 8.56
N ARG A 61 8.21 -6.37 8.64
CA ARG A 61 9.14 -6.00 7.55
C ARG A 61 10.10 -7.12 7.14
N ASN A 62 10.48 -8.02 8.06
CA ASN A 62 11.34 -9.16 7.74
C ASN A 62 10.65 -10.19 6.81
N ASP A 63 9.33 -10.13 6.70
CA ASP A 63 8.50 -10.99 5.86
C ASP A 63 7.98 -10.24 4.61
N MET A 64 8.75 -9.27 4.10
CA MET A 64 8.34 -8.39 2.99
C MET A 64 7.94 -9.13 1.70
N LYS A 65 8.38 -10.38 1.51
CA LYS A 65 7.91 -11.26 0.43
C LYS A 65 6.40 -11.53 0.46
N GLU A 66 5.79 -11.48 1.65
CA GLU A 66 4.35 -11.65 1.86
C GLU A 66 3.60 -10.32 1.71
N TRP A 67 4.32 -9.20 1.70
CA TRP A 67 3.74 -7.89 1.47
C TRP A 67 3.50 -7.77 -0.03
N PRO A 68 2.27 -7.49 -0.48
CA PRO A 68 1.93 -7.43 -1.90
C PRO A 68 2.50 -6.17 -2.59
N VAL A 69 3.38 -5.44 -1.92
CA VAL A 69 4.02 -4.23 -2.42
C VAL A 69 5.27 -4.66 -3.17
N SER A 70 5.18 -4.98 -4.46
CA SER A 70 5.34 -3.94 -5.48
C SER A 70 4.70 -4.27 -6.83
N LYS A 71 3.79 -5.24 -6.95
CA LYS A 71 3.25 -5.61 -8.29
C LYS A 71 1.78 -5.99 -8.38
N GLN A 72 1.06 -6.22 -7.28
CA GLN A 72 -0.28 -6.82 -7.37
C GLN A 72 -1.41 -6.05 -6.69
N VAL A 73 -1.12 -5.15 -5.76
CA VAL A 73 -2.19 -4.33 -5.13
C VAL A 73 -2.72 -3.30 -6.12
N GLU A 74 -1.84 -2.61 -6.86
CA GLU A 74 -2.28 -1.70 -7.92
C GLU A 74 -3.00 -2.46 -9.04
N GLU A 75 -2.45 -3.57 -9.53
CA GLU A 75 -3.04 -4.22 -10.72
C GLU A 75 -4.37 -4.94 -10.46
N PHE A 76 -4.66 -5.38 -9.23
CA PHE A 76 -5.93 -6.04 -8.90
C PHE A 76 -6.97 -5.10 -8.30
N LEU A 77 -6.56 -4.09 -7.49
CA LEU A 77 -7.50 -3.10 -6.95
C LEU A 77 -7.91 -2.04 -7.98
N LEU A 78 -7.13 -1.88 -9.04
CA LEU A 78 -7.49 -1.03 -10.16
C LEU A 78 -8.27 -1.82 -11.23
N LYS A 79 -8.93 -2.96 -10.97
CA LYS A 79 -9.78 -3.60 -12.01
C LYS A 79 -11.24 -3.28 -11.77
N CYS A 80 -11.92 -2.87 -12.83
CA CYS A 80 -13.34 -2.56 -12.74
C CYS A 80 -14.14 -3.84 -12.48
N GLN A 81 -15.04 -3.80 -11.50
CA GLN A 81 -15.89 -4.95 -11.16
C GLN A 81 -16.84 -5.34 -12.30
N ALA A 82 -17.30 -4.35 -13.08
CA ALA A 82 -18.14 -4.57 -14.25
C ALA A 82 -17.32 -4.92 -15.50
N HIS A 83 -16.10 -4.41 -15.60
CA HIS A 83 -15.22 -4.58 -16.76
C HIS A 83 -13.88 -5.15 -16.30
N LYS A 84 -13.83 -6.47 -16.12
CA LYS A 84 -12.76 -7.20 -15.42
C LYS A 84 -11.36 -7.04 -16.05
N ASP A 85 -11.29 -6.68 -17.32
CA ASP A 85 -10.04 -6.42 -18.05
C ASP A 85 -9.64 -4.94 -18.05
N ASP A 86 -10.56 -4.04 -17.69
CA ASP A 86 -10.33 -2.60 -17.72
C ASP A 86 -9.85 -2.09 -16.36
N LYS A 87 -8.89 -1.17 -16.42
CA LYS A 87 -8.34 -0.54 -15.23
C LYS A 87 -9.25 0.61 -14.75
N ILE A 88 -9.39 0.76 -13.44
CA ILE A 88 -9.98 1.90 -12.76
C ILE A 88 -8.91 2.98 -12.75
N GLU A 89 -9.12 4.04 -13.53
CA GLU A 89 -8.14 5.10 -13.76
C GLU A 89 -8.76 6.50 -13.72
N LEU A 90 -10.08 6.60 -13.49
CA LEU A 90 -10.83 7.85 -13.50
C LEU A 90 -11.59 8.01 -12.17
N LEU A 91 -11.84 9.27 -11.78
CA LEU A 91 -12.77 9.63 -10.71
C LEU A 91 -14.00 10.29 -11.36
N CYS A 92 -15.18 9.75 -11.13
CA CYS A 92 -16.42 10.40 -11.49
C CYS A 92 -16.74 11.49 -10.47
N ASP A 93 -16.88 12.73 -10.94
CA ASP A 93 -17.19 13.89 -10.09
C ASP A 93 -18.60 13.79 -9.47
N ASP A 94 -19.60 13.55 -10.29
CA ASP A 94 -21.03 13.47 -9.91
C ASP A 94 -21.32 12.41 -8.83
N HIS A 95 -20.58 11.30 -8.87
CA HIS A 95 -20.77 10.18 -7.94
C HIS A 95 -19.64 10.06 -6.90
N SER A 96 -18.58 10.87 -7.02
CA SER A 96 -17.36 10.78 -6.21
C SER A 96 -16.80 9.35 -6.09
N GLN A 97 -16.80 8.62 -7.21
CA GLN A 97 -16.45 7.20 -7.29
C GLN A 97 -15.35 6.94 -8.32
N LEU A 98 -14.40 6.08 -7.98
CA LEU A 98 -13.39 5.62 -8.91
C LEU A 98 -14.01 4.66 -9.94
N CYS A 99 -13.75 4.89 -11.22
CA CYS A 99 -14.30 4.13 -12.32
C CYS A 99 -13.29 3.90 -13.46
N CYS A 100 -13.58 2.93 -14.33
CA CYS A 100 -12.85 2.76 -15.59
C CYS A 100 -13.45 3.64 -16.70
N THR A 101 -12.71 3.83 -17.79
CA THR A 101 -13.14 4.60 -18.97
C THR A 101 -14.50 4.15 -19.52
N LYS A 102 -14.77 2.84 -19.53
CA LYS A 102 -16.07 2.32 -19.98
C LYS A 102 -17.21 2.66 -19.02
N CYS A 103 -16.97 2.62 -17.72
CA CYS A 103 -17.95 3.05 -16.72
C CYS A 103 -18.22 4.55 -16.83
N ALA A 104 -17.17 5.37 -16.98
CA ALA A 104 -17.30 6.81 -17.18
C ALA A 104 -18.19 7.17 -18.37
N PHE A 105 -18.03 6.45 -19.50
CA PHE A 105 -18.80 6.70 -20.71
C PHE A 105 -20.25 6.18 -20.65
N ASN A 106 -20.45 4.96 -20.13
CA ASN A 106 -21.74 4.28 -20.24
C ASN A 106 -22.68 4.50 -19.04
N ASN A 107 -22.15 4.68 -17.84
CA ASN A 107 -22.94 4.68 -16.60
C ASN A 107 -22.83 5.98 -15.81
N HIS A 108 -21.69 6.67 -15.91
CA HIS A 108 -21.43 7.90 -15.16
C HIS A 108 -21.31 9.12 -16.08
N ARG A 109 -22.16 9.17 -17.13
CA ARG A 109 -22.15 10.18 -18.22
C ARG A 109 -21.56 11.51 -17.74
N TYR A 110 -20.32 11.74 -18.14
CA TYR A 110 -19.70 13.05 -18.04
C TYR A 110 -20.48 13.99 -18.97
N PHE A 111 -21.19 14.96 -18.42
CA PHE A 111 -21.66 16.16 -19.11
C PHE A 111 -21.32 17.37 -18.26
#